data_AF-A0A972NQZ7-F1
#
_entry.id   AF-A0A972NQZ7-F1
#
_cell.length_a   1.000
_cell.length_b   1.000
_cell.length_c   1.000
_cell.angle_alpha   90.00
_cell.angle_beta   90.00
_cell.angle_gamma   90.00
#
_symmetry.space_group_name_H-M   'P 1'
#
loop_
_entity.id
_entity.type
_entity.pdbx_description
1 polymer ?
#
loop_
_entity_poly.entity_id
_entity_poly.type
_entity_poly.pdbx_seq_one_letter_code
_entity_poly.pdbx_strand_id
1 'polypeptide(L)'
;MYRLTHTTRAGGHTNKYTFSHTGDTMPALKQFTVVDPTDRLNIGLKLSTRTAIEQYRLFYTQSYGHPVERGELMEEVLRSFFDNDADFQKYVKRMSTADKAAVDKALGLARQPGGISDTLISDEA
;
A
#
# COMPACT_ATOMS: atom_id res chain seq x y z
N MET A 1 14.42 19.26 -9.21
CA MET A 1 15.76 18.64 -9.20
C MET A 1 15.74 17.55 -8.13
N TYR A 2 15.94 16.28 -8.48
CA TYR A 2 15.88 15.16 -7.53
C TYR A 2 17.28 14.90 -6.95
N ARG A 3 17.38 14.58 -5.66
CA ARG A 3 18.64 14.24 -4.99
C ARG A 3 18.53 12.81 -4.43
N LEU A 4 19.43 11.93 -4.84
CA LEU A 4 19.52 10.55 -4.36
C LEU A 4 20.59 10.46 -3.27
N THR A 5 20.24 9.89 -2.12
CA THR A 5 21.21 9.55 -1.07
C THR A 5 21.23 8.02 -0.91
N HIS A 6 22.41 7.43 -1.04
CA HIS A 6 22.65 5.99 -0.90
C HIS A 6 23.41 5.74 0.41
N THR A 7 22.92 4.82 1.24
CA THR A 7 23.61 4.41 2.47
C THR A 7 23.50 2.91 2.62
N THR A 8 24.66 2.24 2.65
CA THR A 8 24.79 0.80 2.83
C THR A 8 25.29 0.53 4.25
N ARG A 9 24.62 -0.37 4.99
CA ARG A 9 25.14 -0.84 6.28
C ARG A 9 25.86 -2.17 6.04
N ALA A 10 27.13 -2.27 6.45
CA ALA A 10 27.89 -3.51 6.37
C ALA A 10 27.29 -4.54 7.33
N GLY A 11 26.80 -5.68 6.80
CA GLY A 11 26.37 -6.81 7.62
C GLY A 11 25.14 -7.60 7.18
N GLY A 12 24.41 -7.22 6.12
CA GLY A 12 23.33 -8.07 5.60
C GLY A 12 22.22 -7.32 4.90
N HIS A 13 21.97 -7.71 3.65
CA HIS A 13 20.82 -7.47 2.77
C HIS A 13 19.80 -6.38 3.14
N THR A 14 20.21 -5.10 3.19
CA THR A 14 19.24 -4.00 3.13
C THR A 14 19.84 -2.81 2.37
N ASN A 15 19.28 -2.53 1.20
CA ASN A 15 19.60 -1.33 0.43
C ASN A 15 18.50 -0.30 0.65
N LYS A 16 18.85 0.88 1.18
CA LYS A 16 17.91 1.97 1.41
C LYS A 16 18.16 3.08 0.39
N TYR A 17 17.16 3.39 -0.42
CA TYR A 17 17.17 4.49 -1.38
C TYR A 17 16.11 5.51 -0.98
N THR A 18 16.44 6.79 -0.97
CA THR A 18 15.49 7.86 -0.62
C THR A 18 15.46 8.92 -1.71
N PHE A 19 14.25 9.29 -2.15
CA PHE A 19 13.99 10.34 -3.13
C PHE A 19 13.03 11.38 -2.54
N SER A 20 13.34 12.66 -2.72
CA SER A 20 12.48 13.78 -2.31
C SER A 20 12.30 14.76 -3.46
N HIS A 21 11.05 15.15 -3.74
CA HIS A 21 10.66 16.14 -4.75
C HIS A 21 10.06 17.39 -4.10
N THR A 22 10.47 18.57 -4.55
CA THR A 22 9.91 19.87 -4.18
C THR A 22 9.25 20.49 -5.41
N GLY A 23 7.91 20.52 -5.43
CA GLY A 23 7.09 21.17 -6.47
C GLY A 23 5.85 20.34 -6.84
N ASP A 24 4.66 20.91 -6.64
CA ASP A 24 3.31 20.40 -6.93
C ASP A 24 3.11 18.86 -6.93
N THR A 25 2.69 18.36 -5.77
CA THR A 25 2.51 16.93 -5.51
C THR A 25 1.19 16.41 -6.08
N MET A 26 1.26 15.72 -7.22
CA MET A 26 0.51 14.46 -7.30
C MET A 26 1.02 13.56 -6.16
N PRO A 27 0.15 12.83 -5.43
CA PRO A 27 0.61 11.98 -4.33
C PRO A 27 1.54 10.91 -4.89
N ALA A 28 2.85 11.12 -4.72
CA ALA A 28 3.86 10.13 -5.05
C ALA A 28 3.68 8.95 -4.08
N LEU A 29 3.62 7.75 -4.64
CA LEU A 29 3.44 6.50 -3.91
C LEU A 29 4.54 6.36 -2.86
N LYS A 30 4.17 6.22 -1.59
CA LYS A 30 5.10 6.11 -0.45
C LYS A 30 5.72 4.71 -0.40
N GLN A 31 6.93 4.59 0.14
CA GLN A 31 7.59 3.29 0.38
C GLN A 31 6.76 2.44 1.36
N PHE A 32 6.64 1.14 1.09
CA PHE A 32 5.93 0.18 1.94
C PHE A 32 6.82 -1.04 2.28
N THR A 33 6.65 -1.61 3.48
CA THR A 33 7.31 -2.86 3.92
C THR A 33 6.23 -3.92 4.06
N VAL A 34 6.35 -5.05 3.35
CA VAL A 34 5.31 -6.09 3.35
C VAL A 34 5.59 -7.10 4.48
N VAL A 35 4.79 -7.03 5.54
CA VAL A 35 4.62 -8.13 6.52
C VAL A 35 3.12 -8.36 6.71
N ASP A 36 2.40 -8.57 5.60
CA ASP A 36 0.98 -8.93 5.59
C ASP A 36 0.77 -10.22 4.77
N PRO A 37 -0.04 -11.18 5.26
CA PRO A 37 -0.32 -12.39 4.52
C PRO A 37 -1.02 -12.08 3.20
N THR A 38 -0.43 -12.52 2.09
CA THR A 38 -0.98 -12.31 0.74
C THR A 38 -1.93 -13.45 0.37
N ASP A 39 -3.14 -13.12 -0.06
CA ASP A 39 -4.08 -14.07 -0.64
C ASP A 39 -4.43 -13.69 -2.10
N ARG A 40 -4.79 -14.69 -2.91
CA ARG A 40 -5.05 -14.47 -4.34
C ARG A 40 -6.48 -14.01 -4.57
N LEU A 41 -6.65 -12.75 -4.98
CA LEU A 41 -7.94 -12.25 -5.45
C LEU A 41 -8.08 -12.37 -6.97
N ASN A 42 -8.93 -13.29 -7.43
CA ASN A 42 -9.25 -13.45 -8.85
C ASN A 42 -10.32 -12.43 -9.30
N ILE A 43 -9.90 -11.25 -9.75
CA ILE A 43 -10.80 -10.19 -10.20
C ILE A 43 -10.94 -10.21 -11.73
N GLY A 44 -12.17 -10.36 -12.21
CA GLY A 44 -12.50 -10.15 -13.62
C GLY A 44 -12.50 -8.66 -13.97
N LEU A 45 -11.55 -8.22 -14.80
CA LEU A 45 -11.46 -6.82 -15.25
C LEU A 45 -11.91 -6.67 -16.70
N LYS A 46 -12.65 -5.58 -16.99
CA LYS A 46 -13.00 -5.18 -18.36
C LYS A 46 -11.74 -4.96 -19.19
N LEU A 47 -11.83 -5.17 -20.50
CA LEU A 47 -10.70 -4.97 -21.41
C LEU A 47 -10.13 -3.55 -21.31
N SER A 48 -10.98 -2.53 -21.27
CA SER A 48 -10.55 -1.13 -21.13
C SER A 48 -9.69 -0.89 -19.88
N THR A 49 -10.08 -1.46 -18.75
CA THR A 49 -9.32 -1.38 -17.49
C THR A 49 -7.97 -2.08 -17.62
N ARG A 50 -7.94 -3.27 -18.21
CA ARG A 50 -6.67 -4.00 -18.46
C ARG A 50 -5.74 -3.23 -19.39
N THR A 51 -6.29 -2.60 -20.43
CA THR A 51 -5.53 -1.73 -21.33
C THR A 51 -4.92 -0.54 -20.58
N ALA A 52 -5.71 0.14 -19.74
CA ALA A 52 -5.24 1.27 -18.96
C ALA A 52 -4.10 0.88 -17.99
N ILE A 53 -4.20 -0.30 -17.37
CA ILE A 53 -3.13 -0.85 -16.51
C ILE A 53 -1.83 -1.00 -17.31
N GLU A 54 -1.87 -1.63 -18.49
CA GLU A 54 -0.66 -1.81 -19.31
C GLU A 54 -0.07 -0.48 -19.80
N GLN A 55 -0.92 0.47 -20.21
CA GLN A 55 -0.49 1.81 -20.61
C GLN A 55 0.21 2.53 -19.45
N TYR A 56 -0.34 2.42 -18.24
CA TYR A 56 0.25 3.03 -17.05
C TYR A 56 1.60 2.39 -16.70
N ARG A 57 1.75 1.06 -16.83
CA ARG A 57 3.05 0.39 -16.62
C ARG A 57 4.14 0.91 -17.55
N LEU A 58 3.80 1.11 -18.83
CA LEU A 58 4.72 1.68 -19.82
C LEU A 58 5.09 3.11 -19.45
N PHE A 59 4.10 3.94 -19.13
CA PHE A 59 4.32 5.31 -18.68
C PHE A 59 5.21 5.38 -17.42
N TYR A 60 4.95 4.53 -16.43
CA TYR A 60 5.70 4.48 -15.17
C TYR A 60 7.17 4.13 -15.42
N THR A 61 7.41 3.10 -16.22
CA THR A 61 8.77 2.67 -16.58
C THR A 61 9.53 3.78 -17.31
N GLN A 62 8.86 4.46 -18.26
CA GLN A 62 9.46 5.58 -19.00
C GLN A 62 9.77 6.78 -18.11
N SER A 63 8.89 7.08 -17.14
CA SER A 63 9.00 8.27 -16.29
C SER A 63 9.98 8.08 -15.14
N TYR A 64 10.05 6.88 -14.59
CA TYR A 64 10.75 6.60 -13.33
C TYR A 64 11.91 5.60 -13.48
N GLY A 65 12.14 5.04 -14.68
CA GLY A 65 13.28 4.20 -14.99
C GLY A 65 13.23 2.78 -14.41
N HIS A 66 12.12 2.40 -13.78
CA HIS A 66 11.94 1.08 -13.17
C HIS A 66 10.61 0.46 -13.60
N PRO A 67 10.60 -0.82 -14.02
CA PRO A 67 9.36 -1.51 -14.30
C PRO A 67 8.60 -1.76 -12.99
N VAL A 68 7.27 -1.76 -13.08
CA VAL A 68 6.37 -2.11 -11.98
C VAL A 68 5.56 -3.34 -12.37
N GLU A 69 5.38 -4.29 -11.45
CA GLU A 69 4.55 -5.46 -11.72
C GLU A 69 3.05 -5.13 -11.67
N ARG A 70 2.23 -5.91 -12.40
CA ARG A 70 0.77 -5.67 -12.44
C ARG A 70 0.15 -5.75 -11.05
N GLY A 71 0.55 -6.76 -10.27
CA GLY A 71 0.05 -6.96 -8.91
C GLY A 71 0.38 -5.78 -8.01
N GLU A 72 1.64 -5.35 -8.01
CA GLU A 72 2.13 -4.21 -7.23
C GLU A 72 1.41 -2.92 -7.60
N LEU A 73 1.24 -2.65 -8.90
CA LEU A 73 0.51 -1.49 -9.38
C LEU A 73 -0.95 -1.51 -8.90
N MET A 74 -1.62 -2.65 -9.02
CA MET A 74 -3.01 -2.79 -8.60
C MET A 74 -3.19 -2.64 -7.09
N GLU A 75 -2.31 -3.25 -6.32
CA GLU A 75 -2.31 -3.15 -4.85
C GLU A 75 -2.11 -1.70 -4.40
N GLU A 76 -1.15 -1.00 -5.01
CA GLU A 76 -0.89 0.39 -4.71
C GLU A 76 -2.05 1.32 -5.12
N VAL A 77 -2.68 1.08 -6.29
CA VAL A 77 -3.87 1.82 -6.72
C VAL A 77 -5.02 1.64 -5.72
N LEU A 78 -5.27 0.41 -5.27
CA LEU A 78 -6.33 0.12 -4.30
C LEU A 78 -6.04 0.73 -2.93
N ARG A 79 -4.80 0.59 -2.43
CA ARG A 79 -4.37 1.20 -1.17
C ARG A 79 -4.50 2.72 -1.22
N SER A 80 -3.98 3.34 -2.27
CA SER A 80 -4.09 4.79 -2.47
C SER A 80 -5.55 5.25 -2.54
N PHE A 81 -6.43 4.49 -3.20
CA PHE A 81 -7.86 4.81 -3.22
C PHE A 81 -8.48 4.83 -1.81
N PHE A 82 -8.27 3.77 -1.02
CA PHE A 82 -8.82 3.70 0.35
C PHE A 82 -8.21 4.74 1.29
N ASP A 83 -6.92 5.03 1.18
CA ASP A 83 -6.23 6.01 2.01
C ASP A 83 -6.71 7.44 1.75
N ASN A 84 -7.09 7.75 0.50
CA ASN A 84 -7.55 9.08 0.11
C ASN A 84 -9.08 9.29 0.27
N ASP A 85 -9.86 8.23 0.53
CA ASP A 85 -11.29 8.36 0.82
C ASP A 85 -11.53 8.76 2.28
N ALA A 86 -11.63 10.06 2.52
CA ALA A 86 -11.79 10.61 3.87
C ALA A 86 -13.05 10.11 4.61
N ASP A 87 -14.13 9.81 3.89
CA ASP A 87 -15.37 9.35 4.51
C ASP A 87 -15.30 7.86 4.84
N PHE A 88 -14.68 7.06 3.98
CA PHE A 88 -14.31 5.68 4.31
C PHE A 88 -13.41 5.63 5.54
N GLN A 89 -12.39 6.48 5.63
CA GLN A 89 -11.50 6.54 6.79
C GLN A 89 -12.25 6.92 8.08
N LYS A 90 -13.21 7.85 8.02
CA LYS A 90 -14.08 8.16 9.17
C LYS A 90 -14.97 6.97 9.55
N TYR A 91 -15.50 6.25 8.57
CA TYR A 91 -16.29 5.04 8.80
C TYR A 91 -15.47 3.97 9.51
N VAL A 92 -14.27 3.65 9.03
CA VAL A 92 -13.38 2.66 9.63
C VAL A 92 -13.07 2.99 11.10
N LYS A 93 -12.82 4.27 11.41
CA LYS A 93 -12.58 4.75 12.79
C LYS A 93 -13.79 4.55 13.71
N ARG A 94 -15.00 4.51 13.16
CA ARG A 94 -16.27 4.39 13.90
C ARG A 94 -16.84 2.96 13.89
N MET A 95 -16.15 2.01 13.26
CA MET A 95 -16.62 0.61 13.22
C MET A 95 -16.79 0.05 14.62
N SER A 96 -17.95 -0.57 14.85
CA SER A 96 -18.24 -1.27 16.11
C SER A 96 -17.41 -2.54 16.23
N THR A 97 -17.33 -3.10 17.44
CA THR A 97 -16.69 -4.41 17.66
C THR A 97 -17.34 -5.51 16.80
N ALA A 98 -18.65 -5.44 16.59
CA ALA A 98 -19.38 -6.39 15.75
C ALA A 98 -18.97 -6.28 14.28
N ASP A 99 -18.82 -5.07 13.75
CA ASP A 99 -18.39 -4.84 12.36
C ASP A 99 -16.95 -5.31 12.15
N LYS A 100 -16.06 -5.05 13.12
CA LYS A 100 -14.67 -5.53 13.07
C LYS A 100 -14.62 -7.06 13.08
N ALA A 101 -15.43 -7.71 13.91
CA ALA A 101 -15.54 -9.18 13.93
C ALA A 101 -16.12 -9.74 12.63
N ALA A 102 -17.05 -9.03 11.99
CA ALA A 102 -17.57 -9.42 10.68
C ALA A 102 -16.48 -9.36 9.58
N VAL A 103 -15.63 -8.33 9.61
CA VAL A 103 -14.45 -8.24 8.72
C VAL A 103 -13.48 -9.38 8.98
N ASP A 104 -13.16 -9.66 10.24
CA ASP A 104 -12.25 -10.77 10.59
C ASP A 104 -12.76 -12.13 10.11
N LYS A 105 -14.05 -12.37 10.31
CA LYS A 105 -14.72 -13.57 9.81
C LYS A 105 -14.66 -13.65 8.28
N ALA A 106 -14.88 -12.54 7.58
CA ALA A 106 -14.81 -12.49 6.11
C ALA A 106 -13.40 -12.74 5.58
N LEU A 107 -12.37 -12.33 6.33
CA LEU A 107 -10.97 -12.58 6.00
C LEU A 107 -10.49 -13.97 6.46
N GLY A 108 -11.34 -14.77 7.10
CA GLY A 108 -10.94 -16.06 7.68
C GLY A 108 -9.92 -15.93 8.82
N LEU A 109 -9.76 -14.73 9.39
CA LEU A 109 -8.83 -14.45 10.47
C LEU A 109 -9.51 -14.81 11.80
N ALA A 110 -9.10 -15.91 12.43
CA ALA A 110 -9.35 -16.11 13.85
C ALA A 110 -8.37 -15.19 14.60
N ARG A 111 -8.75 -13.93 14.87
CA ARG A 111 -7.95 -13.06 15.74
C ARG A 111 -7.82 -13.76 17.09
N GLN A 112 -6.65 -14.33 17.39
CA GLN A 112 -6.36 -14.75 18.75
C GLN A 112 -6.42 -13.51 19.65
N PRO A 113 -7.03 -13.61 20.85
CA PRO A 113 -6.98 -12.52 21.81
C PRO A 113 -5.51 -12.31 22.22
N GLY A 114 -4.87 -11.29 21.63
CA GLY A 114 -3.46 -10.95 21.86
C GLY A 114 -2.59 -10.62 20.63
N GLY A 115 -3.13 -10.61 19.40
CA GLY A 115 -2.34 -10.36 18.19
C GLY A 115 -2.32 -8.92 17.67
N ILE A 116 -1.13 -8.30 17.70
CA ILE A 116 -0.57 -7.15 16.92
C ILE A 116 -1.37 -5.83 16.81
N SER A 117 -2.63 -5.78 17.25
CA SER A 117 -3.38 -4.51 17.33
C SER A 117 -2.86 -3.61 18.46
N ASP A 118 -2.07 -4.15 19.38
CA ASP A 118 -1.53 -3.44 20.55
C ASP A 118 -0.24 -2.66 20.24
N THR A 119 0.34 -2.82 19.04
CA THR A 119 1.60 -2.16 18.65
C THR A 119 1.44 -0.95 17.72
N LEU A 120 0.21 -0.60 17.31
CA LEU A 120 -0.02 0.54 16.41
C LEU A 120 -0.95 1.63 16.97
N ILE A 121 -1.45 1.46 18.19
CA ILE A 121 -2.12 2.52 18.95
C ILE A 121 -1.52 2.55 20.36
N SER A 122 -0.23 2.87 20.44
CA SER A 122 0.35 3.44 21.65
C SER A 122 0.53 4.93 21.35
N ASP A 123 -0.49 5.72 21.66
CA ASP A 123 -0.32 7.16 21.82
C ASP A 123 -0.31 7.42 23.33
N GLU A 124 0.91 7.48 23.88
CA GLU A 124 1.20 8.18 25.13
C GLU A 124 1.01 9.68 24.90
N ALA A 125 -0.03 10.25 25.50
CA ALA A 125 -0.04 11.51 26.29
C ALA A 125 -1.46 12.10 26.37
#